data_AF-A0A9D4XUJ8-F1
#
_entry.id   AF-A0A9D4XUJ8-F1
#
_cell.length_a   1.000
_cell.length_b   1.000
_cell.length_c   1.000
_cell.angle_alpha   90.00
_cell.angle_beta   90.00
_cell.angle_gamma   90.00
#
_symmetry.space_group_name_H-M   'P 1'
#
loop_
_entity.id
_entity.type
_entity.pdbx_description
1 polymer ?
#
loop_
_entity_poly.entity_id
_entity_poly.type
_entity_poly.pdbx_seq_one_letter_code
_entity_poly.pdbx_strand_id
1 'polypeptide(L)'
;MGRLFLIDLEENFYSCKNCETPVALANHLLSRDYQCPYGRAYLFDKVVNVLDGEIEEPIPESNSTMIHLFCVQCQSIVGFKFVRRAVLENQRSMIFLIRC
;
A
#
# COMPACT_ATOMS: atom_id res chain seq x y z
N MET A 1 24.51 -18.88 22.53
CA MET A 1 23.34 -18.00 22.24
C MET A 1 23.63 -17.21 20.96
N GLY A 2 23.59 -17.87 19.80
CA GLY A 2 23.80 -17.21 18.51
C GLY A 2 22.49 -16.59 18.03
N ARG A 3 22.48 -15.28 17.77
CA ARG A 3 21.37 -14.64 17.07
C ARG A 3 21.47 -15.06 15.60
N LEU A 4 20.44 -15.74 15.10
CA LEU A 4 20.30 -16.05 13.69
C LEU A 4 20.12 -14.72 12.95
N PHE A 5 21.17 -14.29 12.24
CA PHE A 5 21.05 -13.23 11.25
C PHE A 5 20.42 -13.87 10.02
N LEU A 6 19.09 -13.79 9.92
CA LEU A 6 18.39 -13.97 8.66
C LEU A 6 18.79 -12.80 7.77
N ILE A 7 19.79 -13.03 6.93
CA ILE A 7 20.01 -12.19 5.74
C ILE A 7 18.83 -12.52 4.86
N ASP A 8 17.83 -11.68 5.00
CA ASP A 8 16.57 -11.79 4.35
C ASP A 8 16.76 -11.37 2.89
N LEU A 9 17.06 -12.35 2.05
CA LEU A 9 16.95 -12.23 0.60
C LEU A 9 15.47 -12.45 0.22
N GLU A 10 14.54 -11.65 0.78
CA GLU A 10 13.10 -11.76 0.51
C GLU A 10 12.78 -11.25 -0.89
N GLU A 11 12.76 -12.16 -1.86
CA GLU A 11 11.79 -12.10 -2.97
C GLU A 11 10.37 -12.40 -2.45
N ASN A 12 9.97 -11.78 -1.35
CA ASN A 12 8.68 -12.03 -0.71
C ASN A 12 7.64 -11.07 -1.29
N PHE A 13 6.44 -11.56 -1.52
CA PHE A 13 5.33 -10.78 -2.05
C PHE A 13 4.21 -10.73 -1.03
N TYR A 14 3.52 -9.61 -0.99
CA TYR A 14 2.31 -9.45 -0.20
C TYR A 14 1.15 -9.91 -1.05
N SER A 15 0.33 -10.81 -0.51
CA SER A 15 -0.84 -11.34 -1.18
C SER A 15 -2.13 -10.87 -0.51
N CYS A 16 -3.21 -10.84 -1.30
CA CYS A 16 -4.54 -10.61 -0.78
C CYS A 16 -4.96 -11.79 0.10
N LYS A 17 -5.49 -11.54 1.30
CA LYS A 17 -5.94 -12.60 2.22
C LYS A 17 -7.10 -13.46 1.71
N ASN A 18 -7.93 -12.90 0.82
CA ASN A 18 -9.14 -13.59 0.39
C ASN A 18 -8.91 -14.52 -0.82
N CYS A 19 -7.96 -14.20 -1.70
CA CYS A 19 -7.70 -14.94 -2.94
C CYS A 19 -6.23 -15.26 -3.18
N GLU A 20 -5.36 -14.92 -2.23
CA GLU A 20 -3.91 -15.17 -2.25
C GLU A 20 -3.18 -14.55 -3.46
N THR A 21 -3.84 -13.67 -4.21
CA THR A 21 -3.27 -12.99 -5.37
C THR A 21 -2.17 -12.03 -4.91
N PRO A 22 -0.98 -12.05 -5.51
CA PRO A 22 0.10 -11.14 -5.16
C PRO A 22 -0.27 -9.70 -5.50
N VAL A 23 -0.28 -8.81 -4.51
CA VAL A 23 -0.64 -7.38 -4.66
C VAL A 23 0.55 -6.43 -4.53
N ALA A 24 1.65 -6.85 -3.90
CA ALA A 24 2.86 -6.03 -3.81
C ALA A 24 4.12 -6.88 -3.70
N LEU A 25 5.25 -6.33 -4.11
CA LEU A 25 6.56 -6.94 -3.94
C LEU A 25 7.25 -6.30 -2.73
N ALA A 26 7.95 -7.10 -1.92
CA ALA A 26 8.76 -6.59 -0.82
C ALA A 26 9.87 -5.64 -1.31
N ASN A 27 10.33 -5.77 -2.56
CA ASN A 27 11.28 -4.83 -3.17
C ASN A 27 10.76 -3.39 -3.26
N HIS A 28 9.44 -3.19 -3.30
CA HIS A 28 8.83 -1.87 -3.34
C HIS A 28 8.37 -1.39 -1.96
N LEU A 29 8.68 -2.14 -0.89
CA LEU A 29 8.34 -1.77 0.48
C LEU A 29 9.29 -0.68 0.97
N LEU A 30 8.73 0.49 1.27
CA LEU A 30 9.48 1.62 1.83
C LEU A 30 9.51 1.57 3.35
N SER A 31 8.42 1.14 4.01
CA SER A 31 8.37 1.03 5.46
C SER A 31 7.33 0.01 5.94
N ARG A 32 7.71 -0.80 6.94
CA ARG A 32 6.85 -1.80 7.60
C ARG A 32 6.08 -1.25 8.81
N ASP A 33 6.53 -0.14 9.38
CA ASP A 33 5.99 0.43 10.62
C ASP A 33 5.48 1.85 10.39
N TYR A 34 4.83 2.08 9.25
CA TYR A 34 4.24 3.39 8.99
C TYR A 34 3.01 3.58 9.88
N GLN A 35 3.03 4.65 10.66
CA GLN A 35 1.93 5.05 11.52
C GLN A 35 1.05 6.05 10.75
N CYS A 36 -0.13 5.60 10.34
CA CYS A 36 -1.17 6.46 9.76
C CYS A 36 -2.27 6.71 10.79
N PRO A 37 -3.12 7.75 10.61
CA PRO A 37 -4.23 8.05 11.51
C PRO A 37 -5.18 6.86 11.73
N TYR A 38 -5.27 5.99 10.72
CA TYR A 38 -6.10 4.80 10.68
C TYR A 38 -5.43 3.53 11.27
N GLY A 39 -4.19 3.64 11.79
CA GLY A 39 -3.46 2.54 12.42
C GLY A 39 -2.08 2.29 11.82
N ARG A 40 -1.57 1.06 11.97
CA ARG A 40 -0.30 0.63 11.34
C ARG A 40 -0.57 0.16 9.92
N ALA A 41 0.15 0.70 8.96
CA ALA A 41 0.11 0.29 7.57
C ALA A 41 1.52 0.08 7.02
N TYR A 42 1.57 -0.66 5.90
CA TYR A 42 2.79 -0.84 5.14
C TYR A 42 2.83 0.19 4.02
N LEU A 43 3.92 0.94 3.94
CA LEU A 43 4.15 1.92 2.90
C LEU A 43 4.89 1.27 1.74
N PHE A 44 4.29 1.32 0.55
CA PHE A 44 4.87 0.84 -0.70
C PHE A 44 5.05 1.98 -1.69
N ASP A 45 6.11 1.90 -2.47
CA ASP A 45 6.35 2.74 -3.64
C ASP A 45 5.44 2.33 -4.81
N LYS A 46 5.27 1.01 -4.99
CA LYS A 46 4.51 0.43 -6.10
C LYS A 46 3.79 -0.84 -5.67
N VAL A 47 2.56 -0.97 -6.14
CA VAL A 47 1.72 -2.17 -5.99
C VAL A 47 1.24 -2.62 -7.37
N VAL A 48 0.91 -3.90 -7.48
CA VAL A 48 0.47 -4.55 -8.73
C VAL A 48 -0.84 -5.30 -8.47
N ASN A 49 -1.58 -5.65 -9.52
CA ASN A 49 -2.81 -6.46 -9.39
C ASN A 49 -3.88 -5.87 -8.44
N VAL A 50 -3.90 -4.54 -8.35
CA VAL A 50 -4.93 -3.78 -7.62
C VAL A 50 -5.65 -2.83 -8.56
N LEU A 51 -6.91 -2.55 -8.23
CA LEU A 51 -7.79 -1.60 -8.90
C LEU A 51 -7.95 -0.38 -7.99
N ASP A 52 -7.91 0.81 -8.57
CA ASP A 52 -8.29 2.02 -7.88
C ASP A 52 -9.81 2.14 -7.78
N GLY A 53 -10.26 2.41 -6.56
CA GLY A 53 -11.64 2.65 -6.22
C GLY A 53 -12.13 4.05 -6.52
N GLU A 54 -13.37 4.29 -6.12
CA GLU A 54 -13.91 5.64 -6.07
C GLU A 54 -13.17 6.49 -5.03
N ILE A 55 -13.14 7.78 -5.31
CA ILE A 55 -12.55 8.80 -4.46
C ILE A 55 -13.50 8.99 -3.28
N GLU A 56 -13.13 8.47 -2.10
CA GLU A 56 -14.04 8.47 -0.95
C GLU A 56 -13.81 9.67 -0.03
N GLU A 57 -12.56 9.93 0.38
CA GLU A 57 -12.29 10.94 1.41
C GLU A 57 -11.31 12.03 0.91
N PRO A 58 -11.80 13.25 0.59
CA PRO A 58 -10.91 14.39 0.47
C PRO A 58 -10.39 14.74 1.86
N ILE A 59 -9.07 14.69 2.06
CA ILE A 59 -8.45 15.18 3.30
C ILE A 59 -8.28 16.70 3.14
N PRO A 60 -9.11 17.51 3.82
CA PRO A 60 -9.10 18.96 3.65
C PRO A 60 -7.76 19.59 4.08
N GLU A 61 -7.04 18.94 5.00
CA GLU A 61 -5.80 19.47 5.58
C GLU A 61 -4.56 19.30 4.67
N SER A 62 -4.61 18.41 3.68
CA SER A 62 -3.44 18.05 2.85
C SER A 62 -3.64 18.22 1.34
N ASN A 63 -4.82 18.72 0.89
CA ASN A 63 -5.23 18.71 -0.53
C ASN A 63 -5.00 17.33 -1.20
N SER A 64 -5.12 16.26 -0.42
CA SER A 64 -4.94 14.89 -0.86
C SER A 64 -6.28 14.19 -0.86
N THR A 65 -6.47 13.36 -1.86
CA THR A 65 -7.62 12.49 -2.00
C THR A 65 -7.22 11.08 -1.63
N MET A 66 -7.94 10.46 -0.69
CA MET A 66 -7.81 9.04 -0.41
C MET A 66 -8.58 8.22 -1.44
N ILE A 67 -7.95 7.18 -1.97
CA ILE A 67 -8.55 6.26 -2.92
C ILE A 67 -8.36 4.85 -2.37
N HIS A 68 -9.44 4.10 -2.22
CA HIS A 68 -9.37 2.70 -1.81
C HIS A 68 -8.75 1.84 -2.92
N LEU A 69 -7.99 0.82 -2.51
CA LEU A 69 -7.40 -0.16 -3.41
C LEU A 69 -8.14 -1.48 -3.25
N PHE A 70 -8.58 -2.02 -4.38
CA PHE A 70 -9.32 -3.27 -4.46
C PHE A 70 -8.49 -4.34 -5.14
N CYS A 71 -8.60 -5.59 -4.70
CA CYS A 71 -7.94 -6.70 -5.40
C CYS A 71 -8.59 -6.94 -6.77
N VAL A 72 -7.78 -7.12 -7.83
CA VAL A 72 -8.29 -7.39 -9.19
C VAL A 72 -9.07 -8.71 -9.31
N GLN A 73 -8.82 -9.68 -8.43
CA GLN A 73 -9.48 -10.98 -8.46
C GLN A 73 -10.77 -11.00 -7.63
N CYS A 74 -10.69 -10.69 -6.33
CA CYS A 74 -11.83 -10.82 -5.43
C CYS A 74 -12.54 -9.50 -5.09
N GLN A 75 -12.05 -8.37 -5.62
CA GLN A 75 -12.59 -7.02 -5.36
C GLN A 75 -12.70 -6.67 -3.87
N SER A 76 -11.94 -7.35 -3.01
CA SER A 76 -11.85 -7.02 -1.59
C SER A 76 -10.91 -5.82 -1.40
N ILE A 77 -11.18 -4.99 -0.40
CA ILE A 77 -10.33 -3.86 -0.03
C ILE A 77 -9.00 -4.41 0.49
N VAL A 78 -7.90 -4.01 -0.14
CA VAL A 78 -6.53 -4.40 0.25
C VAL A 78 -5.74 -3.24 0.86
N GLY A 79 -6.17 -2.01 0.64
CA GLY A 79 -5.51 -0.82 1.19
C GLY A 79 -6.07 0.48 0.64
N PHE A 80 -5.27 1.54 0.71
CA PHE A 80 -5.61 2.88 0.23
C PHE A 80 -4.36 3.62 -0.28
N LYS A 81 -4.53 4.54 -1.22
CA LYS A 81 -3.49 5.46 -1.69
C LYS A 81 -3.92 6.90 -1.48
N PHE A 82 -2.97 7.78 -1.17
CA PHE A 82 -3.23 9.22 -1.13
C PHE A 82 -2.69 9.89 -2.38
N VAL A 83 -3.58 10.55 -3.13
CA VAL A 83 -3.25 11.28 -4.35
C VAL A 83 -3.40 12.77 -4.09
N ARG A 84 -2.31 13.53 -4.17
CA ARG A 84 -2.36 15.00 -4.06
C ARG A 84 -3.02 15.61 -5.30
N ARG A 85 -3.93 16.56 -5.08
CA ARG A 85 -4.67 17.26 -6.13
C ARG A 85 -3.85 18.38 -6.80
N ALA A 86 -2.69 18.74 -6.26
CA ALA A 86 -1.85 19.84 -6.74
C ALA A 86 -1.00 19.44 -7.97
N VAL A 87 -1.50 19.89 -9.13
CA VAL A 87 -0.84 20.33 -10.38
C VAL A 87 0.70 20.16 -10.49
N LEU A 88 1.08 19.40 -11.53
CA LEU A 88 2.35 19.32 -12.26
C LEU A 88 3.64 18.92 -11.50
N GLU A 89 4.31 17.94 -12.10
CA GLU A 89 5.67 17.46 -11.86
C GLU A 89 5.85 16.48 -10.68
N ASN A 90 5.92 15.20 -11.07
CA ASN A 90 6.44 14.07 -10.31
C ASN A 90 5.53 13.51 -9.19
N GLN A 91 4.39 12.92 -9.59
CA GLN A 91 3.46 12.23 -8.70
C GLN A 91 4.08 10.97 -8.07
N ARG A 92 4.77 11.13 -6.93
CA ARG A 92 5.03 10.02 -6.01
C ARG A 92 3.75 9.70 -5.25
N SER A 93 2.85 8.95 -5.88
CA SER A 93 1.66 8.41 -5.23
C SER A 93 2.09 7.41 -4.17
N MET A 94 2.01 7.80 -2.90
CA MET A 94 2.34 6.91 -1.78
C MET A 94 1.19 5.93 -1.58
N ILE A 95 1.50 4.63 -1.65
CA ILE A 95 0.52 3.56 -1.54
C ILE A 95 0.65 2.92 -0.15
N PHE A 96 -0.47 2.78 0.55
CA PHE A 96 -0.53 2.18 1.87
C PHE A 96 -1.37 0.91 1.79
N LEU A 97 -0.80 -0.22 2.20
CA LEU A 97 -1.55 -1.45 2.38
C LEU A 97 -1.80 -1.65 3.87
N ILE A 98 -3.07 -1.77 4.23
CA ILE A 98 -3.43 -2.21 5.58
C ILE A 98 -3.12 -3.69 5.62
N ARG A 99 -2.47 -4.12 6.70
CA ARG A 99 -2.11 -5.52 6.89
C ARG A 99 -3.36 -6.40 6.69
N CYS A 100 -3.36 -7.18 5.61
CA CYS A 100 -4.32 -8.24 5.32
C CYS A 100 -4.27 -9.30 6.44
#